data_AF-A0A8B7QWG1-F1
#
_entry.id   AF-A0A8B7QWG1-F1
#
_cell.length_a   1.000
_cell.length_b   1.000
_cell.length_c   1.000
_cell.angle_alpha   90.00
_cell.angle_beta   90.00
_cell.angle_gamma   90.00
#
_symmetry.space_group_name_H-M   'P 1'
#
loop_
_entity.id
_entity.type
_entity.pdbx_description
1 polymer ?
#
loop_
_entity_poly.entity_id
_entity_poly.type
_entity_poly.pdbx_seq_one_letter_code
_entity_poly.pdbx_strand_id
1 'polypeptide(L)'
;MPFTKDLLHPSPEEKRKHKKQRLVQSTNSYFMDVKCRRCYKIITVVSHAQMVVFCVGCSAVLCQPPGGARLTKGCSFSSTKTVSTESRLTELFI
;
A
#
# COMPACT_ATOMS: atom_id res chain seq x y z
N MET A 1 -25.84 29.16 -8.85
CA MET A 1 -25.32 28.86 -7.49
C MET A 1 -25.16 27.35 -7.39
N PRO A 2 -23.94 26.76 -7.46
CA PRO A 2 -23.82 25.32 -7.33
C PRO A 2 -24.05 24.94 -5.86
N PHE A 3 -24.83 23.88 -5.69
CA PHE A 3 -25.21 23.23 -4.44
C PHE A 3 -24.10 23.29 -3.38
N THR A 4 -24.45 23.74 -2.16
CA THR A 4 -23.59 23.77 -0.97
C THR A 4 -22.94 22.40 -0.77
N LYS A 5 -21.63 22.30 -1.07
CA LYS A 5 -20.83 21.12 -0.72
C LYS A 5 -20.82 21.04 0.80
N ASP A 6 -21.49 20.02 1.32
CA ASP A 6 -21.46 19.69 2.75
C ASP A 6 -20.01 19.40 3.15
N LEU A 7 -19.43 20.31 3.94
CA LEU A 7 -18.05 20.23 4.43
C LEU A 7 -17.94 19.30 5.64
N LEU A 8 -19.06 18.93 6.26
CA LEU A 8 -19.08 18.11 7.47
C LEU A 8 -19.09 16.62 7.13
N HIS A 9 -19.69 16.24 5.99
CA HIS A 9 -19.77 14.84 5.55
C HIS A 9 -19.07 14.66 4.19
N PRO A 10 -17.87 14.06 4.15
CA PRO A 10 -17.17 13.85 2.89
C PRO A 10 -17.97 12.90 1.99
N SER A 11 -18.37 13.39 0.81
CA SER A 11 -19.08 12.58 -0.17
C SER A 11 -18.15 11.49 -0.76
N PRO A 12 -18.70 10.36 -1.23
CA PRO A 12 -17.91 9.33 -1.91
C PRO A 12 -17.21 9.85 -3.19
N GLU A 13 -17.64 10.99 -3.73
CA GLU A 13 -17.01 11.66 -4.88
C GLU A 13 -15.62 12.22 -4.55
N GLU A 14 -15.34 12.57 -3.28
CA GLU A 14 -14.01 13.03 -2.83
C GLU A 14 -12.91 11.99 -3.12
N LYS A 15 -13.24 10.69 -3.12
CA LYS A 15 -12.27 9.63 -3.43
C LYS A 15 -11.77 9.68 -4.88
N ARG A 16 -12.59 10.19 -5.80
CA ARG A 16 -12.25 10.35 -7.22
C ARG A 16 -11.35 11.56 -7.49
N LYS A 17 -11.32 12.53 -6.57
CA LYS A 17 -10.44 13.70 -6.69
C LYS A 17 -8.98 13.31 -6.50
N HIS A 18 -8.10 14.13 -7.09
CA HIS A 18 -6.68 14.05 -6.84
C HIS A 18 -6.38 14.18 -5.34
N LYS A 19 -5.40 13.44 -4.81
CA LYS A 19 -5.09 13.34 -3.37
C LYS A 19 -4.89 14.69 -2.65
N LYS A 20 -4.37 15.71 -3.35
CA LYS A 20 -4.18 17.08 -2.81
C LYS A 20 -5.41 17.99 -2.91
N GLN A 21 -6.41 17.61 -3.70
CA GLN A 21 -7.65 18.39 -3.96
C GLN A 21 -8.87 17.86 -3.19
N ARG A 22 -8.65 16.89 -2.30
CA ARG A 22 -9.66 16.40 -1.37
C ARG A 22 -9.87 17.41 -0.26
N LEU A 23 -11.05 17.42 0.34
CA LEU A 23 -11.36 18.22 1.53
C LEU A 23 -10.31 18.01 2.65
N VAL A 24 -9.92 16.75 2.87
CA VAL A 24 -8.79 16.38 3.73
C VAL A 24 -7.78 15.62 2.88
N GLN A 25 -6.53 16.09 2.91
CA GLN A 25 -5.45 15.46 2.16
C GLN A 25 -5.16 14.06 2.71
N SER A 26 -5.14 13.07 1.82
CA SER A 26 -4.89 11.67 2.16
C SER A 26 -4.16 10.99 1.01
N THR A 27 -3.15 10.18 1.34
CA THR A 27 -2.39 9.42 0.34
C THR A 27 -3.22 8.28 -0.25
N ASN A 28 -2.92 7.90 -1.50
CA ASN A 28 -3.53 6.72 -2.14
C ASN A 28 -2.71 5.43 -1.92
N SER A 29 -1.51 5.54 -1.34
CA SER A 29 -0.67 4.40 -0.99
C SER A 29 -1.20 3.67 0.22
N TYR A 30 -1.00 2.35 0.27
CA TYR A 30 -1.40 1.49 1.38
C TYR A 30 -0.32 0.42 1.62
N PHE A 31 -0.33 -0.15 2.83
CA PHE A 31 0.47 -1.32 3.16
C PHE A 31 -0.32 -2.58 2.80
N MET A 32 0.37 -3.60 2.32
CA MET A 32 -0.22 -4.89 2.00
C MET A 32 0.64 -6.00 2.58
N ASP A 33 0.00 -7.04 3.06
CA ASP A 33 0.68 -8.23 3.55
C ASP A 33 0.80 -9.21 2.39
N VAL A 34 2.04 -9.50 1.98
CA VAL A 34 2.37 -10.41 0.88
C VAL A 34 2.83 -11.72 1.47
N LYS A 35 2.09 -12.79 1.15
CA LYS A 35 2.45 -14.15 1.52
C LYS A 35 3.28 -14.79 0.40
N CYS A 36 4.48 -15.20 0.74
CA CYS A 36 5.38 -15.87 -0.20
C CYS A 36 4.93 -17.30 -0.49
N ARG A 37 5.01 -17.73 -1.76
CA ARG A 37 4.73 -19.12 -2.17
C ARG A 37 5.69 -20.16 -1.61
N ARG A 38 6.94 -19.77 -1.36
CA ARG A 38 8.02 -20.70 -0.96
C ARG A 38 8.14 -20.83 0.55
N CYS A 39 8.24 -19.69 1.24
CA CYS A 39 8.52 -19.62 2.67
C CYS A 39 7.23 -19.59 3.51
N TYR A 40 6.04 -19.40 2.91
CA TYR A 40 4.74 -19.13 3.57
C TYR A 40 4.74 -17.97 4.59
N LYS A 41 5.89 -17.32 4.79
CA LYS A 41 6.07 -16.10 5.58
C LYS A 41 5.31 -14.95 4.94
N ILE A 42 4.76 -14.12 5.80
CA ILE A 42 4.04 -12.89 5.47
C ILE A 42 5.03 -11.74 5.62
N ILE A 43 5.09 -10.87 4.62
CA ILE A 43 5.92 -9.67 4.63
C ILE A 43 5.05 -8.47 4.25
N THR A 44 5.15 -7.40 5.02
CA THR A 44 4.42 -6.17 4.75
C THR A 44 5.19 -5.35 3.70
N VAL A 45 4.47 -4.94 2.65
CA VAL A 45 5.01 -4.22 1.48
C VAL A 45 4.17 -2.98 1.23
N VAL A 46 4.78 -1.87 0.83
CA VAL A 46 4.07 -0.66 0.39
C VAL A 46 3.61 -0.80 -1.05
N SER A 47 2.38 -0.37 -1.36
CA SER A 47 1.79 -0.46 -2.71
C SER A 47 2.55 0.25 -3.83
N HIS A 48 3.37 1.25 -3.49
CA HIS A 48 4.23 1.97 -4.41
C HIS A 48 5.72 1.81 -4.08
N ALA A 49 6.16 0.59 -3.70
CA ALA A 49 7.57 0.30 -3.49
C ALA A 49 8.41 0.68 -4.74
N GLN A 50 9.48 1.44 -4.52
CA GLN A 50 10.43 1.86 -5.57
C GLN A 50 11.55 0.84 -5.80
N MET A 51 11.75 -0.06 -4.84
CA MET A 51 12.79 -1.09 -4.86
C MET A 51 12.17 -2.48 -4.97
N VAL A 52 12.98 -3.44 -5.43
CA VAL A 52 12.63 -4.87 -5.44
C VAL A 52 12.56 -5.36 -4.00
N VAL A 53 11.46 -6.00 -3.61
CA VAL A 53 11.30 -6.57 -2.25
C VAL A 53 11.50 -8.07 -2.29
N PHE A 54 12.23 -8.60 -1.31
CA PHE A 54 12.60 -10.02 -1.21
C PHE A 54 12.00 -10.69 0.04
N CYS A 55 11.73 -12.01 -0.01
CA CYS A 55 11.45 -12.79 1.22
C CYS A 55 12.74 -12.99 2.01
N VAL A 56 12.80 -12.53 3.26
CA VAL A 56 13.93 -12.74 4.18
C VAL A 56 14.26 -14.23 4.38
N GLY A 57 13.28 -15.12 4.26
CA GLY A 57 13.45 -16.56 4.49
C GLY A 57 13.83 -17.41 3.27
N CYS A 58 13.69 -16.90 2.04
CA CYS A 58 13.98 -17.70 0.83
C CYS A 58 14.57 -16.91 -0.33
N SER A 59 14.93 -15.65 -0.10
CA SER A 59 15.51 -14.70 -1.06
C SER A 59 14.72 -14.56 -2.37
N ALA A 60 13.46 -14.99 -2.39
CA ALA A 60 12.60 -14.91 -3.55
C ALA A 60 12.10 -13.47 -3.73
N VAL A 61 12.09 -13.00 -4.97
CA VAL A 61 11.49 -11.71 -5.33
C VAL A 61 9.98 -11.76 -5.09
N LEU A 62 9.47 -10.86 -4.26
CA LEU A 62 8.05 -10.73 -3.94
C LEU A 62 7.35 -9.69 -4.81
N CYS A 63 8.01 -8.54 -5.05
CA CYS A 63 7.52 -7.53 -5.97
C CYS A 63 8.65 -6.85 -6.74
N GLN A 64 8.34 -6.41 -7.95
CA GLN A 64 9.22 -5.64 -8.83
C GLN A 64 8.67 -4.23 -9.03
N PRO A 65 9.54 -3.21 -9.12
CA PRO A 65 9.14 -1.84 -9.42
C PRO A 65 9.06 -1.63 -10.95
N PRO A 66 7.85 -1.49 -11.51
CA PRO A 66 7.59 -0.45 -12.50
C PRO A 66 6.24 0.26 -12.23
N GLY A 67 6.26 1.56 -11.93
CA GLY A 67 5.05 2.38 -11.71
C GLY A 67 4.23 2.05 -10.44
N GLY A 68 4.63 1.02 -9.68
CA GLY A 68 3.99 0.53 -8.47
C GLY A 68 4.53 -0.86 -8.09
N ALA A 69 4.12 -1.42 -6.95
CA ALA A 69 4.58 -2.74 -6.50
C ALA A 69 3.88 -3.86 -7.30
N ARG A 70 4.54 -4.40 -8.33
CA ARG A 70 4.02 -5.54 -9.10
C ARG A 70 4.42 -6.85 -8.44
N LEU A 71 3.44 -7.60 -7.93
CA LEU A 71 3.69 -8.88 -7.24
C LEU A 71 4.14 -9.98 -8.21
N THR A 72 5.06 -10.82 -7.75
CA THR A 72 5.49 -12.03 -8.46
C THR A 72 4.34 -13.03 -8.57
N LYS A 73 4.27 -13.76 -9.70
CA LYS A 73 3.20 -14.74 -9.98
C LYS A 73 3.00 -15.72 -8.81
N GLY A 74 1.73 -16.03 -8.57
CA GLY A 74 0.99 -15.60 -7.38
C GLY A 74 1.52 -15.82 -5.97
N CYS A 75 2.36 -14.90 -5.53
CA CYS A 75 2.23 -14.45 -4.14
C CYS A 75 0.77 -14.03 -3.88
N SER A 76 0.25 -14.36 -2.71
CA SER A 76 -1.08 -13.90 -2.28
C SER A 76 -0.91 -12.58 -1.53
N PHE A 77 -1.87 -11.65 -1.68
CA PHE A 77 -1.86 -10.41 -0.93
C PHE A 77 -3.18 -10.20 -0.19
N SER A 78 -3.09 -9.59 0.99
CA SER A 78 -4.22 -9.04 1.72
C SER A 78 -3.97 -7.55 1.98
N SER A 79 -4.92 -6.70 1.62
CA SER A 79 -4.85 -5.26 1.93
C SER A 79 -5.37 -5.02 3.34
N THR A 80 -4.43 -4.90 4.28
CA THR A 80 -4.73 -4.48 5.65
C THR A 80 -4.77 -2.95 5.69
N LYS A 81 -5.94 -2.37 6.04
CA LYS A 81 -6.12 -0.91 6.19
C LYS A 81 -5.63 -0.39 7.56
N THR A 82 -5.06 -1.25 8.38
CA THR A 82 -4.68 -0.96 9.75
C THR A 82 -3.25 -0.46 9.81
N VAL A 83 -3.06 0.65 10.54
CA VAL A 83 -1.78 1.16 11.04
C VAL A 83 -1.14 0.05 11.86
N SER A 84 -0.34 -0.81 11.23
CA SER A 84 0.50 -1.75 11.96
C SER A 84 1.66 -0.94 12.52
N THR A 85 1.45 -0.44 13.75
CA THR A 85 2.47 -0.26 14.77
C THR A 85 3.87 0.06 14.24
N GLU A 86 4.25 1.33 14.34
CA GLU A 86 5.66 1.73 14.51
C GLU A 86 6.43 0.64 15.28
N SER A 87 7.37 -0.06 14.62
CA SER A 87 8.51 -0.79 15.25
C SER A 87 9.21 -1.80 14.35
N ARG A 88 8.73 -2.12 13.13
CA ARG A 88 9.46 -3.07 12.24
C ARG A 88 9.68 -2.62 10.80
N LEU A 89 9.27 -1.42 10.43
CA LEU A 89 9.40 -0.91 9.05
C LEU A 89 10.68 -0.09 8.79
N THR A 90 11.62 -0.03 9.73
CA THR A 90 12.90 0.65 9.54
C THR A 90 14.07 -0.28 9.20
N GLU A 91 13.92 -1.61 9.19
CA GLU A 91 15.06 -2.53 8.92
C GLU A 91 15.12 -3.12 7.50
N LEU A 92 14.25 -2.71 6.56
CA LEU A 92 14.30 -3.20 5.17
C LEU A 92 14.29 -2.08 4.11
N PHE A 93 14.53 -0.84 4.52
CA PHE A 93 14.69 0.31 3.61
C PHE A 93 15.80 1.24 4.13
N ILE A 94 17.06 0.80 4.02
CA ILE A 94 18.17 1.68 3.61
C ILE A 94 18.52 1.26 2.19
#